data_AF-A0A5K3G249-F1
#
_entry.id   AF-A0A5K3G249-F1
#
_cell.length_a   1.000
_cell.length_b   1.000
_cell.length_c   1.000
_cell.angle_alpha   90.00
_cell.angle_beta   90.00
_cell.angle_gamma   90.00
#
_symmetry.space_group_name_H-M   'P 1'
#
loop_
_entity.id
_entity.type
_entity.pdbx_description
1 polymer ?
#
loop_
_entity_poly.entity_id
_entity_poly.type
_entity_poly.pdbx_seq_one_letter_code
_entity_poly.pdbx_strand_id
1 'polypeptide(L)'
;MGFLGGVSWAILTCRICQLYPCALPSTIVYLFFTIFSQWPWPKPVRLRESEYIATLNLPVWDPRHNPADRHHLMPILTPSYPSQNSAYIVQRSNRIIIEREMKR
;
A
#
# COMPACT_ATOMS: atom_id res chain seq x y z
N MET A 1 10.15 -4.57 15.02
CA MET A 1 9.41 -5.31 13.96
C MET A 1 8.08 -4.60 13.73
N GLY A 2 7.79 -4.21 12.49
CA GLY A 2 6.66 -3.34 12.12
C GLY A 2 6.94 -2.55 10.83
N PHE A 3 7.80 -3.11 9.98
CA PHE A 3 8.15 -2.62 8.66
C PHE A 3 7.39 -3.42 7.61
N LEU A 4 7.54 -3.03 6.35
CA LEU A 4 6.87 -3.69 5.23
C LEU A 4 7.42 -5.10 5.00
N GLY A 5 6.51 -6.08 4.88
CA GLY A 5 6.84 -7.44 4.45
C GLY A 5 6.92 -7.56 2.91
N GLY A 6 7.34 -8.73 2.42
CA GLY A 6 7.54 -8.98 0.98
C GLY A 6 6.32 -8.70 0.11
N VAL A 7 5.11 -9.06 0.58
CA VAL A 7 3.86 -8.78 -0.14
C VAL A 7 3.62 -7.28 -0.28
N SER A 8 3.86 -6.50 0.78
CA SER A 8 3.73 -5.04 0.75
C SER A 8 4.69 -4.42 -0.27
N TRP A 9 5.95 -4.85 -0.29
CA TRP A 9 6.93 -4.39 -1.28
C TRP A 9 6.51 -4.76 -2.71
N ALA A 10 6.04 -5.98 -2.94
CA ALA A 10 5.58 -6.43 -4.24
C ALA A 10 4.39 -5.59 -4.76
N ILE A 11 3.43 -5.27 -3.88
CA ILE A 11 2.28 -4.41 -4.22
C ILE A 11 2.74 -3.00 -4.58
N LEU A 12 3.63 -2.40 -3.78
CA LEU A 12 4.18 -1.08 -4.08
C LEU A 12 4.89 -1.06 -5.44
N THR A 13 5.75 -2.04 -5.72
CA THR A 13 6.45 -2.16 -7.00
C THR A 13 5.47 -2.37 -8.16
N CYS A 14 4.49 -3.25 -8.00
CA CYS A 14 3.47 -3.49 -9.02
C CYS A 14 2.68 -2.23 -9.34
N ARG A 15 2.39 -1.38 -8.34
CA ARG A 15 1.71 -0.10 -8.57
C ARG A 15 2.51 0.82 -9.49
N ILE A 16 3.83 0.85 -9.35
CA ILE A 16 4.70 1.64 -10.22
C ILE A 16 4.69 1.08 -11.64
N CYS A 17 4.78 -0.25 -11.78
CA CYS A 17 4.66 -0.91 -13.08
C CYS A 17 3.33 -0.60 -13.78
N GLN A 18 2.21 -0.51 -13.03
CA GLN A 18 0.91 -0.12 -13.59
C GLN A 18 0.89 1.33 -14.09
N LEU A 19 1.56 2.25 -13.40
CA LEU A 19 1.63 3.66 -13.79
C LEU A 19 2.57 3.88 -14.99
N TYR A 20 3.60 3.02 -15.14
CA TYR A 20 4.64 3.14 -16.17
C TYR A 20 4.89 1.80 -16.87
N PRO A 21 3.95 1.31 -17.70
CA PRO A 21 4.00 -0.05 -18.25
C PRO A 21 5.17 -0.31 -19.20
N CYS A 22 5.72 0.73 -19.83
CA CYS A 22 6.83 0.62 -20.78
C CYS A 22 8.18 1.05 -20.18
N ALA A 23 8.26 1.34 -18.89
CA ALA A 23 9.50 1.77 -18.25
C ALA A 23 10.46 0.59 -18.04
N LEU A 24 11.76 0.84 -18.21
CA LEU A 24 12.82 -0.12 -17.93
C LEU A 24 12.91 -0.39 -16.42
N PRO A 25 13.41 -1.56 -15.98
CA PRO A 25 13.55 -1.87 -14.55
C PRO A 25 14.33 -0.83 -13.75
N SER A 26 15.38 -0.24 -14.32
CA SER A 26 16.14 0.85 -13.69
C SER A 26 15.27 2.10 -13.46
N THR A 27 14.44 2.45 -14.42
CA THR A 27 13.48 3.55 -14.32
C THR A 27 12.38 3.24 -13.29
N ILE A 28 11.90 1.99 -13.22
CA ILE A 28 10.91 1.58 -12.21
C ILE A 28 11.46 1.77 -10.80
N VAL A 29 12.72 1.40 -10.52
CA VAL A 29 13.36 1.62 -9.21
C VAL A 29 13.44 3.11 -8.88
N TYR A 30 13.86 3.95 -9.83
CA TYR A 30 13.89 5.40 -9.64
C TYR A 30 12.50 5.99 -9.34
N LEU A 31 11.49 5.60 -10.12
CA LEU A 31 10.11 6.06 -9.96
C LEU A 31 9.49 5.56 -8.65
N PHE A 32 9.85 4.37 -8.20
CA PHE A 32 9.41 3.82 -6.91
C PHE A 32 9.74 4.76 -5.77
N PHE A 33 11.01 5.14 -5.61
CA PHE A 33 11.44 6.05 -4.56
C PHE A 33 10.87 7.46 -4.75
N THR A 34 10.84 7.96 -5.99
CA THR A 34 10.28 9.28 -6.31
C THR A 34 8.81 9.39 -5.93
N ILE A 35 8.01 8.38 -6.22
CA ILE A 35 6.56 8.38 -5.95
C ILE A 35 6.28 8.12 -4.48
N PHE A 36 6.90 7.10 -3.87
CA PHE A 36 6.59 6.73 -2.49
C PHE A 36 7.21 7.64 -1.43
N SER A 37 8.23 8.44 -1.77
CA SER A 37 8.74 9.52 -0.92
C SER A 37 7.79 10.71 -0.79
N GLN A 38 6.92 10.90 -1.78
CA GLN A 38 5.93 12.00 -1.84
C GLN A 38 4.50 11.51 -1.71
N TRP A 39 4.30 10.20 -1.51
CA TRP A 39 2.97 9.62 -1.43
C TRP A 39 2.21 10.19 -0.23
N PRO A 40 0.97 10.66 -0.42
CA PRO A 40 0.23 11.35 0.64
C PRO A 40 -0.39 10.34 1.62
N TRP A 41 0.45 9.63 2.38
CA TRP A 41 0.01 8.73 3.43
C TRP A 41 -0.90 9.46 4.44
N PRO A 42 -2.07 8.90 4.82
CA PRO A 42 -2.47 7.49 4.71
C PRO A 42 -3.32 7.15 3.48
N LYS A 43 -3.19 7.86 2.35
CA LYS A 43 -3.86 7.45 1.09
C LYS A 43 -3.48 5.99 0.75
N PRO A 44 -4.45 5.09 0.54
CA PRO A 44 -4.15 3.68 0.30
C PRO A 44 -3.54 3.45 -1.08
N VAL A 45 -2.59 2.52 -1.13
CA VAL A 45 -2.08 1.97 -2.38
C VAL A 45 -2.95 0.79 -2.79
N ARG A 46 -3.51 0.84 -4.00
CA ARG A 46 -4.39 -0.18 -4.58
C ARG A 46 -3.93 -0.55 -5.98
N LEU A 47 -3.92 -1.84 -6.31
CA LEU A 47 -3.64 -2.34 -7.66
C LEU A 47 -4.90 -2.43 -8.53
N ARG A 48 -6.06 -2.52 -7.89
CA ARG A 48 -7.38 -2.60 -8.53
C ARG A 48 -8.43 -2.07 -7.58
N GLU A 49 -9.64 -1.88 -8.08
CA GLU A 49 -10.78 -1.57 -7.23
C GLU A 49 -11.09 -2.75 -6.30
N SER A 50 -11.40 -2.41 -5.05
CA SER A 50 -11.81 -3.37 -4.04
C SER A 50 -13.24 -3.83 -4.34
N GLU A 51 -13.44 -5.13 -4.42
CA GLU A 51 -14.75 -5.73 -4.60
C GLU A 51 -15.39 -6.04 -3.25
N TYR A 52 -16.72 -5.95 -3.16
CA TYR A 52 -17.49 -6.49 -2.05
C TYR A 52 -18.47 -7.54 -2.58
N ILE A 53 -18.35 -8.77 -2.08
CA ILE A 53 -19.19 -9.89 -2.50
C ILE A 53 -20.21 -10.16 -1.38
N ALA A 54 -21.43 -9.66 -1.58
CA ALA A 54 -22.49 -9.69 -0.57
C ALA A 54 -22.82 -11.11 -0.07
N THR A 55 -22.73 -12.12 -0.94
CA THR A 55 -22.99 -13.53 -0.58
C THR A 55 -21.93 -14.12 0.36
N LEU A 56 -20.70 -13.61 0.33
CA LEU A 56 -19.61 -14.08 1.19
C LEU A 56 -19.53 -13.29 2.50
N ASN A 57 -19.97 -12.01 2.48
CA ASN A 57 -20.03 -11.13 3.65
C ASN A 57 -18.72 -11.11 4.49
N LEU A 58 -17.57 -11.12 3.82
CA LEU A 58 -16.26 -11.09 4.47
C LEU A 58 -15.82 -9.64 4.70
N PRO A 59 -15.01 -9.38 5.76
CA PRO A 59 -14.53 -8.04 6.03
C PRO A 59 -13.60 -7.58 4.91
N VAL A 60 -13.90 -6.45 4.28
CA VAL A 60 -13.04 -5.78 3.30
C VAL A 60 -12.52 -4.49 3.94
N TRP A 61 -11.25 -4.18 3.74
CA TRP A 61 -10.66 -2.94 4.23
C TRP A 61 -11.38 -1.73 3.63
N ASP A 62 -12.06 -0.96 4.47
CA ASP A 62 -12.72 0.28 4.06
C ASP A 62 -12.85 1.25 5.25
N PRO A 63 -12.07 2.35 5.27
CA PRO A 63 -12.14 3.34 6.34
C PRO A 63 -13.47 4.07 6.42
N ARG A 64 -14.33 4.00 5.39
CA ARG A 64 -15.68 4.59 5.42
C ARG A 64 -16.61 3.79 6.32
N HIS A 65 -16.53 2.46 6.23
CA HIS A 65 -17.39 1.52 6.94
C HIS A 65 -16.80 1.05 8.27
N ASN A 66 -15.49 0.88 8.35
CA ASN A 66 -14.79 0.42 9.56
C ASN A 66 -13.93 1.53 10.17
N PRO A 67 -14.29 2.08 11.34
CA PRO A 67 -13.51 3.12 12.00
C PRO A 67 -12.08 2.70 12.38
N ALA A 68 -11.84 1.40 12.63
CA ALA A 68 -10.50 0.92 12.97
C ALA A 68 -9.51 1.17 11.80
N ASP A 69 -9.97 0.97 10.57
CA ASP A 69 -9.17 1.14 9.35
C ASP A 69 -8.69 2.59 9.13
N ARG A 70 -9.39 3.57 9.71
CA ARG A 70 -8.99 4.99 9.66
C ARG A 70 -7.68 5.28 10.39
N HIS A 71 -7.26 4.41 11.30
CA HIS A 71 -6.04 4.57 12.09
C HIS A 71 -4.80 3.99 11.40
N HIS A 72 -4.95 3.29 10.27
CA HIS A 72 -3.81 2.74 9.53
C HIS A 72 -2.95 3.84 8.90
N LEU A 73 -1.65 3.77 9.16
CA LEU A 73 -0.72 4.84 8.78
C LEU A 73 -0.20 4.74 7.35
N MET A 74 -0.01 3.52 6.84
CA MET A 74 0.51 3.24 5.50
C MET A 74 -0.29 2.10 4.83
N PRO A 75 -1.58 2.31 4.49
CA PRO A 75 -2.40 1.23 3.96
C PRO A 75 -1.94 0.78 2.56
N ILE A 76 -1.56 -0.50 2.46
CA ILE A 76 -1.16 -1.18 1.22
C ILE A 76 -2.09 -2.38 1.05
N LEU A 77 -2.97 -2.32 0.05
CA LEU A 77 -4.09 -3.25 -0.01
C LEU A 77 -3.80 -4.46 -0.88
N THR A 78 -4.11 -5.65 -0.36
CA THR A 78 -4.09 -6.89 -1.14
C THR A 78 -5.14 -6.81 -2.26
N PRO A 79 -4.82 -7.28 -3.47
CA PRO A 79 -5.71 -7.13 -4.62
C PRO A 79 -6.89 -8.12 -4.62
N SER A 80 -6.73 -9.29 -3.98
CA SER A 80 -7.73 -10.35 -3.97
C SER A 80 -8.81 -10.09 -2.91
N TYR A 81 -10.04 -10.52 -3.18
CA TYR A 81 -11.12 -10.50 -2.20
C TYR A 81 -10.87 -11.54 -1.07
N PRO A 82 -11.12 -11.18 0.21
CA PRO A 82 -11.38 -9.84 0.68
C PRO A 82 -10.10 -8.99 0.72
N SER A 83 -10.16 -7.76 0.21
CA SER A 83 -9.02 -6.84 0.20
C SER A 83 -8.68 -6.41 1.63
N GLN A 84 -7.42 -6.53 2.03
CA GLN A 84 -6.93 -6.29 3.39
C GLN A 84 -5.65 -5.46 3.37
N ASN A 85 -5.36 -4.75 4.47
CA ASN A 85 -4.12 -3.98 4.59
C ASN A 85 -2.94 -4.88 4.98
N SER A 86 -1.97 -5.08 4.07
CA SER A 86 -0.76 -5.88 4.33
C SER A 86 0.27 -5.19 5.23
N ALA A 87 0.07 -3.91 5.55
CA ALA A 87 0.97 -3.08 6.36
C ALA A 87 0.28 -2.56 7.64
N TYR A 88 -0.70 -3.28 8.18
CA TYR A 88 -1.46 -2.88 9.38
C TYR A 88 -0.59 -2.73 10.65
N ILE A 89 0.55 -3.43 10.71
CA ILE A 89 1.49 -3.37 11.84
C ILE A 89 2.41 -2.14 11.84
N VAL A 90 2.32 -1.29 10.80
CA VAL A 90 3.17 -0.10 10.71
C VAL A 90 2.75 0.93 11.75
N GLN A 91 3.66 1.22 12.67
CA GLN A 91 3.52 2.25 13.70
C GLN A 91 4.21 3.56 13.28
N ARG A 92 3.95 4.63 14.04
CA ARG A 92 4.45 5.99 13.74
C ARG A 92 5.98 6.05 13.63
N SER A 93 6.70 5.38 14.54
CA SER A 93 8.16 5.30 14.53
C SER A 93 8.71 4.65 13.27
N ASN A 94 8.14 3.50 12.87
CA ASN A 94 8.55 2.77 11.67
C ASN A 94 8.22 3.56 10.40
N ARG A 95 7.04 4.20 10.35
CA ARG A 95 6.64 5.07 9.23
C ARG A 95 7.65 6.19 8.99
N ILE A 96 8.10 6.88 10.06
CA ILE A 96 9.10 7.95 9.94
C ILE A 96 10.39 7.43 9.31
N ILE A 97 10.84 6.23 9.72
CA ILE A 97 12.04 5.61 9.15
C ILE A 97 11.80 5.23 7.69
N ILE A 98 10.67 4.61 7.34
CA ILE A 98 10.35 4.25 5.96
C ILE A 98 10.30 5.49 5.06
N GLU A 99 9.60 6.55 5.46
CA GLU A 99 9.51 7.79 4.69
C GLU A 99 10.87 8.49 4.55
N ARG A 100 11.74 8.39 5.57
CA ARG A 100 13.11 8.90 5.51
C ARG A 100 13.95 8.12 4.50
N GLU A 101 13.92 6.78 4.56
CA GLU A 101 14.69 5.95 3.63
C GLU A 101 14.19 6.08 2.18
N MET A 102 12.90 6.34 1.98
CA MET A 102 12.36 6.60 0.64
C MET A 102 12.89 7.89 0.00
N LYS A 103 13.35 8.85 0.81
CA LYS A 103 13.88 10.15 0.36
C LYS A 103 15.40 10.13 0.14
N ARG A 104 16.08 9.06 0.55
CA ARG A 104 17.53 8.91 0.43
C ARG A 104 17.92 8.51 -0.99
#